data_AF-A0A1W1Z440-F1
#
_entry.id   AF-A0A1W1Z440-F1
#
_cell.length_a   1.000
_cell.length_b   1.000
_cell.length_c   1.000
_cell.angle_alpha   90.00
_cell.angle_beta   90.00
_cell.angle_gamma   90.00
#
_symmetry.space_group_name_H-M   'P 1'
#
loop_
_entity.id
_entity.type
_entity.pdbx_description
1 polymer ?
#
loop_
_entity_poly.entity_id
_entity_poly.type
_entity_poly.pdbx_seq_one_letter_code
_entity_poly.pdbx_strand_id
1 'polypeptide(L)'
;MANLGPAKGYAKKDLNFFAQFTAKARKQARVLAIVVLAALIVVGFFVLWTGWALFNNLRVQGQVNDLTVELQDPKYANLDIEAKNLEQEVIARNQYFYTISEMRRIVDETPSATTDLANLIGSNIPNTTYISKYEITGTQMTIEGYTFNYYEAANITNMLQASDVFSTPLNLVVEHVNRATEDPEDGSIISINTYYSFVITGDLTVDSYISVSKVVDSELGVTAVGGVTTTAYATGSTYEIPDIATLEVNGVSYQLSNVLVDGVAVTEDEFNAIVANNAISGRAAGNMSIELHYTVVVTDEAAEGGEA
;
A
#
# COMPACT_ATOMS: atom_id res chain seq x y z
N MET A 1 42.57 -140.35 3.69
CA MET A 1 43.09 -138.97 3.93
C MET A 1 43.76 -138.49 2.65
N ALA A 2 43.26 -137.40 2.06
CA ALA A 2 44.00 -136.41 1.30
C ALA A 2 43.10 -135.18 1.11
N ASN A 3 43.59 -134.03 1.56
CA ASN A 3 42.94 -132.73 1.67
C ASN A 3 43.53 -131.82 0.60
N LEU A 4 42.71 -131.10 -0.20
CA LEU A 4 43.16 -129.97 -1.03
C LEU A 4 42.00 -128.99 -1.33
N GLY A 5 41.89 -127.96 -0.49
CA GLY A 5 41.98 -126.53 -0.88
C GLY A 5 40.84 -125.82 -1.64
N PRO A 6 40.69 -124.48 -1.47
CA PRO A 6 39.39 -123.80 -1.49
C PRO A 6 39.03 -123.10 -2.81
N ALA A 7 37.71 -122.89 -2.98
CA ALA A 7 37.08 -122.15 -4.07
C ALA A 7 37.57 -120.68 -4.16
N LYS A 8 38.17 -120.31 -5.30
CA LYS A 8 38.42 -118.91 -5.67
C LYS A 8 37.17 -118.30 -6.27
N GLY A 9 36.63 -117.31 -5.57
CA GLY A 9 35.52 -116.48 -5.98
C GLY A 9 35.82 -115.58 -7.18
N TYR A 10 34.84 -115.50 -8.08
CA TYR A 10 34.77 -114.50 -9.16
C TYR A 10 33.45 -113.71 -9.13
N ALA A 11 32.82 -113.57 -7.95
CA ALA A 11 31.52 -112.91 -7.80
C ALA A 11 31.59 -111.50 -7.16
N LYS A 12 32.71 -110.78 -7.29
CA LYS A 12 32.89 -109.43 -6.69
C LYS A 12 33.48 -108.39 -7.64
N LYS A 13 33.07 -108.34 -8.91
CA LYS A 13 33.49 -107.23 -9.80
C LYS A 13 32.39 -106.36 -10.39
N ASP A 14 31.11 -106.75 -10.37
CA ASP A 14 30.09 -106.01 -11.16
C ASP A 14 28.90 -105.41 -10.38
N LEU A 15 28.99 -105.24 -9.06
CA LEU A 15 27.90 -104.60 -8.27
C LEU A 15 28.11 -103.11 -7.95
N ASN A 16 29.30 -102.55 -8.22
CA ASN A 16 29.62 -101.15 -7.87
C ASN A 16 29.41 -100.14 -9.02
N PHE A 17 29.11 -100.60 -10.24
CA PHE A 17 28.91 -99.71 -11.39
C PHE A 17 27.55 -98.98 -11.34
N PHE A 18 26.49 -99.64 -10.86
CA PHE A 18 25.16 -99.05 -10.73
C PHE A 18 25.00 -98.13 -9.50
N ALA A 19 25.83 -98.28 -8.47
CA ALA A 19 25.80 -97.44 -7.28
C ALA A 19 26.26 -96.00 -7.57
N GLN A 20 27.26 -95.82 -8.45
CA GLN A 20 27.72 -94.48 -8.84
C GLN A 20 26.73 -93.77 -9.78
N PHE A 21 26.05 -94.50 -10.67
CA PHE A 21 24.99 -93.94 -11.52
C PHE A 21 23.72 -93.58 -10.73
N THR A 22 23.31 -94.40 -9.76
CA THR A 22 22.16 -94.09 -8.88
C THR A 22 22.47 -92.98 -7.88
N ALA A 23 23.71 -92.86 -7.40
CA ALA A 23 24.13 -91.75 -6.53
C ALA A 23 24.19 -90.40 -7.27
N LYS A 24 24.70 -90.36 -8.51
CA LYS A 24 24.67 -89.14 -9.34
C LYS A 24 23.23 -88.74 -9.70
N ALA A 25 22.38 -89.69 -10.06
CA ALA A 25 20.97 -89.42 -10.37
C ALA A 25 20.19 -88.87 -9.17
N ARG A 26 20.38 -89.40 -7.95
CA ARG A 26 19.76 -88.84 -6.73
C ARG A 26 20.27 -87.44 -6.41
N LYS A 27 21.57 -87.16 -6.63
CA LYS A 27 22.13 -85.82 -6.37
C LYS A 27 21.58 -84.79 -7.36
N GLN A 28 21.46 -85.15 -8.64
CA GLN A 28 20.82 -84.31 -9.66
C GLN A 28 19.33 -84.08 -9.39
N ALA A 29 18.59 -85.12 -9.00
CA ALA A 29 17.18 -85.00 -8.64
C ALA A 29 16.94 -84.09 -7.42
N ARG A 30 17.82 -84.15 -6.39
CA ARG A 30 17.75 -83.24 -5.24
C ARG A 30 18.06 -81.79 -5.62
N VAL A 31 19.07 -81.55 -6.45
CA VAL A 31 19.39 -80.20 -6.93
C VAL A 31 18.24 -79.64 -7.77
N LEU A 32 17.67 -80.44 -8.66
CA LEU A 32 16.53 -80.03 -9.49
C LEU A 32 15.28 -79.73 -8.64
N ALA A 33 15.01 -80.53 -7.61
CA ALA A 33 13.91 -80.26 -6.66
C ALA A 33 14.11 -78.96 -5.89
N ILE A 34 15.33 -78.66 -5.44
CA ILE A 34 15.64 -77.39 -4.74
C ILE A 34 15.48 -76.19 -5.69
N VAL A 35 15.92 -76.30 -6.94
CA VAL A 35 15.78 -75.24 -7.95
C VAL A 35 14.31 -74.98 -8.28
N VAL A 36 13.50 -76.03 -8.45
CA VAL A 36 12.05 -75.88 -8.69
C VAL A 36 11.36 -75.23 -7.49
N LEU A 37 11.74 -75.60 -6.27
CA LEU A 37 11.13 -75.04 -5.06
C LEU A 37 11.54 -73.57 -4.86
N ALA A 38 12.80 -73.21 -5.15
CA ALA A 38 13.25 -71.82 -5.17
C ALA A 38 12.52 -70.99 -6.24
N ALA A 39 12.31 -71.54 -7.44
CA ALA A 39 11.56 -70.86 -8.50
C ALA A 39 10.09 -70.62 -8.10
N LEU A 40 9.44 -71.59 -7.44
CA LEU A 40 8.07 -71.44 -6.94
C LEU A 40 7.97 -70.34 -5.87
N ILE A 41 8.97 -70.21 -4.98
CA ILE A 41 9.01 -69.14 -3.98
C ILE A 41 9.12 -67.77 -4.65
N VAL A 42 10.00 -67.62 -5.65
CA VAL A 42 10.16 -66.36 -6.38
C VAL A 42 8.89 -65.97 -7.12
N VAL A 43 8.24 -66.93 -7.81
CA VAL A 43 6.96 -66.68 -8.49
C VAL A 43 5.86 -66.33 -7.49
N GLY A 44 5.78 -67.03 -6.35
CA GLY A 44 4.81 -66.72 -5.30
C GLY A 44 5.00 -65.31 -4.73
N PHE A 45 6.24 -64.89 -4.51
CA PHE A 45 6.55 -63.53 -4.04
C PHE A 45 6.18 -62.48 -5.09
N PHE A 46 6.44 -62.75 -6.37
CA PHE A 46 6.10 -61.84 -7.47
C PHE A 46 4.58 -61.63 -7.62
N VAL A 47 3.79 -62.69 -7.45
CA VAL A 47 2.32 -62.61 -7.49
C VAL A 47 1.77 -61.83 -6.28
N LEU A 48 2.32 -62.05 -5.09
CA LEU A 48 1.92 -61.30 -3.90
C LEU A 48 2.30 -59.81 -4.00
N TRP A 49 3.49 -59.51 -4.53
CA TRP A 49 3.95 -58.14 -4.72
C TRP A 49 3.11 -57.39 -5.76
N THR A 50 2.82 -58.00 -6.90
CA THR A 50 1.94 -57.39 -7.93
C THR A 50 0.52 -57.21 -7.42
N GLY A 51 -0.03 -58.18 -6.68
CA GLY A 51 -1.33 -58.04 -6.01
C GLY A 51 -1.36 -56.86 -5.02
N TRP A 52 -0.34 -56.73 -4.17
CA TRP A 52 -0.23 -55.63 -3.21
C TRP A 52 -0.08 -54.27 -3.89
N ALA A 53 0.75 -54.18 -4.94
CA ALA A 53 0.94 -52.95 -5.71
C ALA A 53 -0.35 -52.48 -6.41
N LEU A 54 -1.12 -53.41 -6.99
CA LEU A 54 -2.42 -53.10 -7.60
C LEU A 54 -3.43 -52.60 -6.57
N PHE A 55 -3.51 -53.23 -5.39
CA PHE A 55 -4.41 -52.79 -4.32
C PHE A 55 -4.05 -51.39 -3.79
N ASN A 56 -2.76 -51.09 -3.63
CA ASN A 56 -2.32 -49.77 -3.22
C ASN A 56 -2.62 -48.70 -4.27
N ASN A 57 -2.41 -49.00 -5.55
CA ASN A 57 -2.76 -48.06 -6.63
C ASN A 57 -4.27 -47.79 -6.68
N LEU A 58 -5.11 -48.81 -6.52
CA LEU A 58 -6.56 -48.63 -6.45
C LEU A 58 -6.99 -47.77 -5.25
N ARG A 59 -6.34 -47.95 -4.09
CA ARG A 59 -6.61 -47.14 -2.90
C ARG A 59 -6.20 -45.68 -3.10
N VAL A 60 -5.03 -45.43 -3.66
CA VAL A 60 -4.54 -44.07 -3.94
C VAL A 60 -5.41 -43.40 -5.01
N GLN A 61 -5.83 -44.12 -6.05
CA GLN A 61 -6.78 -43.61 -7.04
C GLN A 61 -8.14 -43.27 -6.42
N GLY A 62 -8.63 -44.09 -5.49
CA GLY A 62 -9.86 -43.78 -4.74
C GLY A 62 -9.73 -42.48 -3.94
N GLN A 63 -8.62 -42.31 -3.22
CA GLN A 63 -8.33 -41.07 -2.47
C GLN A 63 -8.18 -39.85 -3.38
N VAL A 64 -7.50 -40.00 -4.52
CA VAL A 64 -7.37 -38.92 -5.52
C VAL A 64 -8.73 -38.57 -6.10
N ASN A 65 -9.57 -39.55 -6.40
CA ASN A 65 -10.91 -39.31 -6.94
C ASN A 65 -11.83 -38.65 -5.90
N ASP A 66 -11.75 -39.07 -4.63
CA ASP A 66 -12.47 -38.43 -3.53
C ASP A 66 -12.03 -36.97 -3.34
N LEU A 67 -10.71 -36.68 -3.37
CA LEU A 67 -10.20 -35.31 -3.34
C LEU A 67 -10.60 -34.50 -4.60
N THR A 68 -10.63 -35.14 -5.77
CA THR A 68 -11.02 -34.48 -7.02
C THR A 68 -12.51 -34.12 -6.99
N VAL A 69 -13.35 -35.01 -6.46
CA VAL A 69 -14.78 -34.76 -6.25
C VAL A 69 -15.00 -33.70 -5.19
N GLU A 70 -14.20 -33.68 -4.12
CA GLU A 70 -14.25 -32.64 -3.09
C GLU A 70 -13.84 -31.27 -3.66
N LEU A 71 -12.77 -31.18 -4.45
CA LEU A 71 -12.36 -29.93 -5.13
C LEU A 71 -13.36 -29.48 -6.22
N GLN A 72 -14.10 -30.42 -6.81
CA GLN A 72 -15.19 -30.13 -7.75
C GLN A 72 -16.53 -29.82 -7.06
N ASP A 73 -16.59 -29.87 -5.73
CA ASP A 73 -17.80 -29.51 -5.00
C ASP A 73 -18.12 -28.02 -5.30
N PRO A 74 -19.35 -27.70 -5.74
CA PRO A 74 -19.78 -26.32 -6.00
C PRO A 74 -19.56 -25.37 -4.82
N LYS A 75 -19.38 -25.87 -3.59
CA LYS A 75 -18.96 -25.06 -2.45
C LYS A 75 -17.60 -24.37 -2.65
N TYR A 76 -16.61 -25.04 -3.25
CA TYR A 76 -15.28 -24.44 -3.50
C TYR A 76 -15.28 -23.50 -4.72
N ALA A 77 -16.11 -23.77 -5.73
CA ALA A 77 -16.35 -22.83 -6.82
C ALA A 77 -17.03 -21.54 -6.33
N ASN A 78 -17.96 -21.66 -5.37
CA ASN A 78 -18.60 -20.52 -4.73
C ASN A 78 -17.63 -19.73 -3.84
N LEU A 79 -16.62 -20.37 -3.24
CA LEU A 79 -15.60 -19.70 -2.43
C LEU A 79 -14.71 -18.76 -3.26
N ASP A 80 -14.34 -19.12 -4.49
CA ASP A 80 -13.61 -18.21 -5.40
C ASP A 80 -14.47 -17.01 -5.80
N ILE A 81 -15.76 -17.24 -6.08
CA ILE A 81 -16.71 -16.18 -6.39
C ILE A 81 -16.95 -15.27 -5.17
N GLU A 82 -17.11 -15.85 -3.98
CA GLU A 82 -17.28 -15.11 -2.73
C GLU A 82 -16.03 -14.30 -2.37
N ALA A 83 -14.84 -14.86 -2.55
CA ALA A 83 -13.58 -14.15 -2.39
C ALA A 83 -13.47 -12.95 -3.34
N LYS A 84 -13.79 -13.13 -4.63
CA LYS A 84 -13.83 -12.03 -5.61
C LYS A 84 -14.87 -10.97 -5.26
N ASN A 85 -16.04 -11.37 -4.77
CA ASN A 85 -17.07 -10.43 -4.33
C ASN A 85 -16.62 -9.63 -3.10
N LEU A 86 -15.97 -10.29 -2.14
CA LEU A 86 -15.41 -9.63 -0.95
C LEU A 86 -14.27 -8.68 -1.31
N GLU A 87 -13.41 -9.06 -2.26
CA GLU A 87 -12.36 -8.20 -2.80
C GLU A 87 -12.96 -6.94 -3.45
N GLN A 88 -14.00 -7.10 -4.27
CA GLN A 88 -14.74 -5.97 -4.84
C GLN A 88 -15.40 -5.10 -3.76
N GLU A 89 -15.95 -5.71 -2.71
CA GLU A 89 -16.54 -4.96 -1.58
C GLU A 89 -15.48 -4.14 -0.84
N VAL A 90 -14.28 -4.70 -0.61
CA VAL A 90 -13.15 -3.99 0.00
C VAL A 90 -12.70 -2.83 -0.87
N ILE A 91 -12.56 -3.04 -2.18
CA ILE A 91 -12.22 -1.96 -3.13
C ILE A 91 -13.27 -0.85 -3.07
N ALA A 92 -14.55 -1.19 -3.09
CA ALA A 92 -15.64 -0.20 -3.01
C ALA A 92 -15.58 0.59 -1.70
N ARG A 93 -15.38 -0.09 -0.56
CA ARG A 93 -15.25 0.58 0.75
C ARG A 93 -14.03 1.50 0.82
N ASN A 94 -12.90 1.10 0.25
CA ASN A 94 -11.71 1.95 0.18
C ASN A 94 -11.95 3.20 -0.65
N GLN A 95 -12.63 3.08 -1.79
CA GLN A 95 -13.02 4.24 -2.62
C GLN A 95 -13.98 5.19 -1.89
N TYR A 96 -14.95 4.66 -1.14
CA TYR A 96 -15.82 5.48 -0.29
C TYR A 96 -15.03 6.20 0.79
N PHE A 97 -14.12 5.51 1.47
CA PHE A 97 -13.30 6.10 2.52
C PHE A 97 -12.38 7.19 1.96
N TYR A 98 -11.73 6.93 0.82
CA TYR A 98 -10.97 7.91 0.06
C TYR A 98 -11.81 9.17 -0.24
N THR A 99 -12.99 8.99 -0.81
CA THR A 99 -13.90 10.10 -1.16
C THR A 99 -14.29 10.93 0.07
N ILE A 100 -14.63 10.29 1.19
CA ILE A 100 -14.98 11.00 2.44
C ILE A 100 -13.77 11.78 2.97
N SER A 101 -12.58 11.18 2.94
CA SER A 101 -11.36 11.85 3.37
C SER A 101 -10.95 13.00 2.45
N GLU A 102 -11.25 12.90 1.15
CA GLU A 102 -11.03 13.97 0.17
C GLU A 102 -11.98 15.13 0.42
N MET A 103 -13.25 14.86 0.70
CA MET A 103 -14.21 15.89 1.15
C MET A 103 -13.77 16.56 2.45
N ARG A 104 -13.24 15.79 3.41
CA ARG A 104 -12.68 16.35 4.64
C ARG A 104 -11.47 17.23 4.36
N ARG A 105 -10.56 16.81 3.49
CA ARG A 105 -9.42 17.62 3.04
C ARG A 105 -9.88 18.96 2.49
N ILE A 106 -10.88 18.98 1.59
CA ILE A 106 -11.44 20.22 1.04
C ILE A 106 -11.96 21.15 2.15
N VAL A 107 -12.64 20.58 3.16
CA VAL A 107 -13.15 21.36 4.30
C VAL A 107 -12.01 21.90 5.16
N ASP A 108 -11.01 21.08 5.46
CA ASP A 108 -9.86 21.47 6.30
C ASP A 108 -8.98 22.52 5.59
N GLU A 109 -8.81 22.42 4.27
CA GLU A 109 -8.07 23.38 3.44
C GLU A 109 -8.81 24.71 3.22
N THR A 110 -10.13 24.74 3.49
CA THR A 110 -10.90 25.97 3.35
C THR A 110 -10.54 26.89 4.52
N PRO A 111 -10.00 28.11 4.27
CA PRO A 111 -9.58 29.00 5.34
C PRO A 111 -10.79 29.36 6.20
N SER A 112 -10.77 28.90 7.45
CA SER A 112 -11.77 29.34 8.43
C SER A 112 -11.46 30.79 8.78
N ALA A 113 -12.37 31.70 8.44
CA ALA A 113 -12.31 33.07 8.95
C ALA A 113 -12.43 32.99 10.48
N THR A 114 -11.30 33.11 11.18
CA THR A 114 -11.29 32.99 12.63
C THR A 114 -12.08 34.16 13.21
N THR A 115 -13.03 33.88 14.10
CA THR A 115 -13.74 34.92 14.86
C THR A 115 -12.77 35.81 15.66
N ASP A 116 -11.58 35.29 15.94
CA ASP A 116 -10.50 35.98 16.63
C ASP A 116 -9.89 37.11 15.80
N LEU A 117 -9.83 36.99 14.46
CA LEU A 117 -9.37 38.05 13.58
C LEU A 117 -10.31 39.27 13.61
N ALA A 118 -11.63 39.03 13.66
CA ALA A 118 -12.61 40.11 13.79
C ALA A 118 -12.49 40.83 15.15
N ASN A 119 -12.23 40.09 16.23
CA ASN A 119 -12.00 40.65 17.57
C ASN A 119 -10.68 41.42 17.65
N LEU A 120 -9.63 40.93 17.00
CA LEU A 120 -8.34 41.60 16.92
C LEU A 120 -8.44 42.92 16.14
N ILE A 121 -9.14 42.92 15.01
CA ILE A 121 -9.40 44.14 14.25
C ILE A 121 -10.22 45.11 15.10
N GLY A 122 -11.30 44.65 15.73
CA GLY A 122 -12.14 45.48 16.60
C GLY A 122 -11.40 46.13 17.77
N SER A 123 -10.42 45.44 18.36
CA SER A 123 -9.65 45.93 19.51
C SER A 123 -8.50 46.87 19.14
N ASN A 124 -8.02 46.85 17.89
CA ASN A 124 -6.90 47.66 17.43
C ASN A 124 -7.32 48.91 16.61
N ILE A 125 -8.62 49.15 16.42
CA ILE A 125 -9.12 50.37 15.73
C ILE A 125 -9.16 51.55 16.71
N PRO A 126 -8.45 52.66 16.42
CA PRO A 126 -8.60 53.91 17.15
C PRO A 126 -10.03 54.45 17.04
N ASN A 127 -10.52 55.09 18.11
CA ASN A 127 -11.88 55.68 18.15
C ASN A 127 -12.15 56.72 17.04
N THR A 128 -11.10 57.22 16.38
CA THR A 128 -11.14 58.22 15.30
C THR A 128 -11.16 57.59 13.89
N THR A 129 -11.22 56.26 13.81
CA THR A 129 -11.19 55.52 12.55
C THR A 129 -12.43 54.65 12.41
N TYR A 130 -12.96 54.60 11.19
CA TYR A 130 -14.11 53.80 10.82
C TYR A 130 -13.74 52.81 9.74
N ILE A 131 -13.94 51.52 9.98
CA ILE A 131 -13.80 50.50 8.94
C ILE A 131 -15.12 50.40 8.18
N SER A 132 -15.09 50.61 6.87
CA SER A 132 -16.26 50.47 6.01
C SER A 132 -16.46 49.05 5.52
N LYS A 133 -15.36 48.34 5.25
CA LYS A 133 -15.39 46.99 4.69
C LYS A 133 -14.14 46.22 5.13
N TYR A 134 -14.30 44.94 5.40
CA TYR A 134 -13.19 44.00 5.40
C TYR A 134 -13.59 42.79 4.56
N GLU A 135 -12.64 42.25 3.81
CA GLU A 135 -12.85 41.11 2.93
C GLU A 135 -11.65 40.17 3.04
N ILE A 136 -11.92 38.87 3.08
CA ILE A 136 -10.91 37.83 3.04
C ILE A 136 -11.14 37.05 1.76
N THR A 137 -10.14 37.04 0.88
CA THR A 137 -10.17 36.31 -0.38
C THR A 137 -9.00 35.34 -0.39
N GLY A 138 -9.26 34.07 -0.12
CA GLY A 138 -8.22 33.07 0.09
C GLY A 138 -7.41 33.38 1.34
N THR A 139 -6.11 33.62 1.18
CA THR A 139 -5.19 34.02 2.26
C THR A 139 -5.01 35.53 2.37
N GLN A 140 -5.50 36.31 1.41
CA GLN A 140 -5.35 37.75 1.42
C GLN A 140 -6.51 38.41 2.17
N MET A 141 -6.17 39.29 3.10
CA MET A 141 -7.11 40.17 3.77
C MET A 141 -7.00 41.59 3.22
N THR A 142 -8.15 42.20 2.92
CA THR A 142 -8.26 43.62 2.59
C THR A 142 -9.16 44.32 3.59
N ILE A 143 -8.68 45.43 4.16
CA ILE A 143 -9.42 46.29 5.08
C ILE A 143 -9.54 47.67 4.46
N GLU A 144 -10.76 48.14 4.27
CA GLU A 144 -11.07 49.47 3.76
C GLU A 144 -11.72 50.30 4.86
N GLY A 145 -11.30 51.54 5.00
CA GLY A 145 -11.87 52.43 5.99
C GLY A 145 -11.57 53.90 5.75
N TYR A 146 -12.01 54.71 6.71
CA TYR A 146 -11.85 56.14 6.73
C TYR A 146 -11.30 56.59 8.07
N THR A 147 -10.41 57.57 8.05
CA THR A 147 -9.84 58.19 9.24
C THR A 147 -9.79 59.71 9.12
N PHE A 148 -9.83 60.41 10.24
CA PHE A 148 -9.69 61.88 10.26
C PHE A 148 -8.24 62.33 10.03
N ASN A 149 -7.24 61.45 10.19
CA ASN A 149 -5.83 61.80 10.09
C ASN A 149 -5.02 60.71 9.37
N TYR A 150 -4.19 61.11 8.42
CA TYR A 150 -3.26 60.24 7.69
C TYR A 150 -2.46 59.30 8.61
N TYR A 151 -1.96 59.81 9.74
CA TYR A 151 -1.11 59.04 10.66
C TYR A 151 -1.86 57.90 11.37
N GLU A 152 -3.18 57.98 11.51
CA GLU A 152 -3.97 56.93 12.17
C GLU A 152 -4.05 55.67 11.30
N ALA A 153 -4.14 55.82 9.97
CA ALA A 153 -4.08 54.69 9.05
C ALA A 153 -2.72 53.95 9.12
N ALA A 154 -1.62 54.71 9.24
CA ALA A 154 -0.29 54.13 9.47
C ALA A 154 -0.19 53.45 10.84
N ASN A 155 -0.81 54.02 11.88
CA ASN A 155 -0.80 53.44 13.23
C ASN A 155 -1.54 52.09 13.26
N ILE A 156 -2.74 52.01 12.65
CA ILE A 156 -3.50 50.76 12.53
C ILE A 156 -2.68 49.70 11.80
N THR A 157 -2.02 50.08 10.69
CA THR A 157 -1.18 49.16 9.93
C THR A 157 -0.04 48.63 10.79
N ASN A 158 0.62 49.47 11.59
CA ASN A 158 1.68 49.02 12.49
C ASN A 158 1.16 48.12 13.62
N MET A 159 -0.01 48.41 14.18
CA MET A 159 -0.63 47.58 15.22
C MET A 159 -1.03 46.20 14.68
N LEU A 160 -1.58 46.15 13.48
CA LEU A 160 -1.91 44.90 12.78
C LEU A 160 -0.64 44.14 12.38
N GLN A 161 0.40 44.82 11.93
CA GLN A 161 1.69 44.21 11.60
C GLN A 161 2.38 43.60 12.82
N ALA A 162 2.21 44.21 13.99
CA ALA A 162 2.73 43.69 15.26
C ALA A 162 1.95 42.48 15.79
N SER A 163 0.82 42.13 15.15
CA SER A 163 0.11 40.89 15.45
C SER A 163 0.67 39.74 14.62
N ASP A 164 0.73 38.53 15.22
CA ASP A 164 1.23 37.31 14.54
C ASP A 164 0.28 36.77 13.45
N VAL A 165 -0.72 37.55 13.06
CA VAL A 165 -1.80 37.12 12.16
C VAL A 165 -1.45 37.34 10.69
N PHE A 166 -0.38 38.09 10.38
CA PHE A 166 0.06 38.34 9.00
C PHE A 166 1.45 37.76 8.74
N SER A 167 1.59 37.07 7.62
CA SER A 167 2.82 36.41 7.19
C SER A 167 3.75 37.33 6.38
N THR A 168 3.17 38.36 5.76
CA THR A 168 3.88 39.35 4.93
C THR A 168 3.73 40.76 5.49
N PRO A 169 4.63 41.69 5.15
CA PRO A 169 4.45 43.10 5.48
C PRO A 169 3.15 43.65 4.86
N LEU A 170 2.33 44.30 5.68
CA LEU A 170 1.09 44.92 5.26
C LEU A 170 1.35 46.07 4.27
N ASN A 171 0.60 46.08 3.18
CA ASN A 171 0.58 47.18 2.23
C ASN A 171 -0.50 48.18 2.61
N LEU A 172 -0.14 49.47 2.73
CA LEU A 172 -1.05 50.55 3.06
C LEU A 172 -1.13 51.55 1.91
N VAL A 173 -2.35 51.78 1.43
CA VAL A 173 -2.69 52.87 0.50
C VAL A 173 -3.59 53.86 1.24
N VAL A 174 -3.24 55.14 1.22
CA VAL A 174 -4.04 56.20 1.84
C VAL A 174 -4.31 57.29 0.82
N GLU A 175 -5.58 57.67 0.69
CA GLU A 175 -6.04 58.70 -0.24
C GLU A 175 -6.81 59.78 0.50
N HIS A 176 -6.59 61.03 0.11
CA HIS A 176 -7.30 62.17 0.68
C HIS A 176 -8.68 62.29 0.03
N VAL A 177 -9.75 62.24 0.82
CA VAL A 177 -11.11 62.36 0.30
C VAL A 177 -11.61 63.79 0.48
N ASN A 178 -11.79 64.48 -0.65
CA ASN A 178 -12.47 65.75 -0.71
C ASN A 178 -13.93 65.53 -1.08
N ARG A 179 -14.83 65.48 -0.09
CA ARG A 179 -16.25 65.71 -0.38
C ARG A 179 -16.53 67.20 -0.33
N ALA A 180 -16.67 67.80 -1.51
CA ALA A 180 -17.34 69.08 -1.63
C ALA A 180 -18.83 68.85 -1.34
N THR A 181 -19.32 69.44 -0.25
CA THR A 181 -20.76 69.61 -0.04
C THR A 181 -21.08 71.03 -0.50
N GLU A 182 -21.87 71.16 -1.55
CA GLU A 182 -22.40 72.45 -1.96
C GLU A 182 -23.43 72.91 -0.92
N ASP A 183 -23.29 74.13 -0.43
CA ASP A 183 -24.33 74.77 0.36
C ASP A 183 -25.59 74.93 -0.50
N PRO A 184 -26.74 74.33 -0.14
CA PRO A 184 -27.96 74.47 -0.91
C PRO A 184 -28.50 75.91 -0.96
N GLU A 185 -28.03 76.84 -0.12
CA GLU A 185 -28.49 78.24 -0.11
C GLU A 185 -27.66 79.21 -0.97
N ASP A 186 -26.37 78.94 -1.19
CA ASP A 186 -25.43 79.88 -1.88
C ASP A 186 -24.55 79.19 -2.93
N GLY A 187 -24.51 77.85 -3.00
CA GLY A 187 -23.60 77.14 -3.89
C GLY A 187 -22.12 77.30 -3.54
N SER A 188 -21.81 77.87 -2.37
CA SER A 188 -20.47 77.88 -1.82
C SER A 188 -20.08 76.47 -1.34
N ILE A 189 -18.82 76.09 -1.53
CA ILE A 189 -18.31 74.79 -1.10
C ILE A 189 -18.08 74.85 0.41
N ILE A 190 -18.92 74.12 1.15
CA ILE A 190 -18.70 73.84 2.56
C ILE A 190 -17.78 72.62 2.65
N SER A 191 -16.47 72.84 2.77
CA SER A 191 -15.49 71.79 3.03
C SER A 191 -15.46 71.46 4.53
N ILE A 192 -16.48 70.78 5.06
CA ILE A 192 -16.57 70.57 6.53
C ILE A 192 -15.93 69.28 7.04
N ASN A 193 -15.62 68.28 6.22
CA ASN A 193 -14.92 67.10 6.74
C ASN A 193 -13.79 66.67 5.82
N THR A 194 -12.56 66.96 6.24
CA THR A 194 -11.36 66.34 5.68
C THR A 194 -11.20 64.97 6.31
N TYR A 195 -11.27 63.93 5.50
CA TYR A 195 -11.01 62.56 5.94
C TYR A 195 -10.19 61.84 4.87
N TYR A 196 -9.45 60.83 5.30
CA TYR A 196 -8.61 60.01 4.46
C TYR A 196 -9.27 58.64 4.34
N SER A 197 -9.40 58.12 3.11
CA SER A 197 -9.69 56.70 2.91
C SER A 197 -8.38 55.93 2.96
N PHE A 198 -8.42 54.72 3.52
CA PHE A 198 -7.29 53.82 3.49
C PHE A 198 -7.70 52.42 3.06
N VAL A 199 -6.75 51.72 2.44
CA VAL A 199 -6.83 50.30 2.11
C VAL A 199 -5.58 49.63 2.66
N ILE A 200 -5.77 48.67 3.56
CA ILE A 200 -4.71 47.81 4.09
C ILE A 200 -4.88 46.44 3.46
N THR A 201 -3.81 45.90 2.87
CA THR A 201 -3.80 44.56 2.28
C THR A 201 -2.65 43.74 2.87
N GLY A 202 -2.89 42.49 3.22
CA GLY A 202 -1.84 41.58 3.69
C GLY A 202 -2.25 40.13 3.65
N ASP A 203 -1.27 39.23 3.69
CA ASP A 203 -1.50 37.79 3.66
C ASP A 203 -1.56 37.23 5.08
N LEU A 204 -2.67 36.59 5.42
CA LEU A 204 -2.90 35.97 6.72
C LEU A 204 -1.94 34.80 6.94
N THR A 205 -1.47 34.65 8.17
CA THR A 205 -0.78 33.45 8.65
C THR A 205 -1.83 32.35 8.78
N VAL A 206 -2.04 31.59 7.71
CA VAL A 206 -2.81 30.36 7.73
C VAL A 206 -1.89 29.17 7.91
N ASP A 207 -2.37 28.13 8.58
CA ASP A 207 -1.70 26.84 8.55
C ASP A 207 -1.74 26.29 7.12
N SER A 208 -0.63 25.69 6.70
CA SER A 208 -0.51 24.95 5.46
C SER A 208 -0.92 23.50 5.72
N TYR A 209 -1.82 22.96 4.92
CA TYR A 209 -2.28 21.59 5.05
C TYR A 209 -1.54 20.70 4.04
N ILE A 210 -0.82 19.70 4.54
CA ILE A 210 -0.19 18.68 3.71
C ILE A 210 -1.07 17.45 3.75
N SER A 211 -1.62 17.08 2.60
CA SER A 211 -2.46 15.91 2.42
C SER A 211 -1.69 14.79 1.73
N VAL A 212 -1.82 13.57 2.23
CA VAL A 212 -1.11 12.40 1.71
C VAL A 212 -2.13 11.32 1.36
N SER A 213 -2.16 10.92 0.10
CA SER A 213 -2.92 9.77 -0.40
C SER A 213 -1.98 8.63 -0.78
N LYS A 214 -2.44 7.39 -0.59
CA LYS A 214 -1.72 6.18 -1.00
C LYS A 214 -2.57 5.42 -2.01
N VAL A 215 -1.99 5.08 -3.14
CA VAL A 215 -2.66 4.37 -4.22
C VAL A 215 -1.80 3.21 -4.70
N VAL A 216 -2.44 2.15 -5.17
CA VAL A 216 -1.78 0.99 -5.78
C VAL A 216 -2.09 0.97 -7.26
N ASP A 217 -1.04 0.91 -8.07
CA ASP A 217 -1.12 0.70 -9.50
C ASP A 217 -1.25 -0.80 -9.78
N SER A 218 -2.39 -1.20 -10.34
CA SER A 218 -2.66 -2.57 -10.77
C SER A 218 -2.97 -2.62 -12.26
N GLU A 219 -2.99 -3.83 -12.86
CA GLU A 219 -3.42 -4.01 -14.26
C GLU A 219 -4.85 -3.52 -14.52
N LEU A 220 -5.68 -3.48 -13.48
CA LEU A 220 -7.07 -3.00 -13.53
C LEU A 220 -7.19 -1.47 -13.34
N GLY A 221 -6.07 -0.78 -13.10
CA GLY A 221 -6.00 0.65 -12.86
C GLY A 221 -5.51 1.02 -11.46
N VAL A 222 -5.60 2.31 -11.14
CA VAL A 222 -5.17 2.91 -9.86
C VAL A 222 -6.27 2.72 -8.82
N THR A 223 -5.93 2.09 -7.69
CA THR A 223 -6.87 1.85 -6.59
C THR A 223 -6.37 2.51 -5.32
N ALA A 224 -7.20 3.33 -4.67
CA ALA A 224 -6.88 3.95 -3.40
C ALA A 224 -6.72 2.92 -2.29
N VAL A 225 -5.65 3.05 -1.52
CA VAL A 225 -5.33 2.17 -0.39
C VAL A 225 -5.49 2.97 0.89
N GLY A 226 -6.73 3.00 1.36
CA GLY A 226 -7.13 3.78 2.53
C GLY A 226 -7.58 5.20 2.16
N GLY A 227 -7.49 6.09 3.14
CA GLY A 227 -7.96 7.47 3.03
C GLY A 227 -6.82 8.46 2.94
N VAL A 228 -7.17 9.69 2.59
CA VAL A 228 -6.27 10.83 2.60
C VAL A 228 -6.00 11.25 4.03
N THR A 229 -4.71 11.33 4.40
CA THR A 229 -4.28 11.84 5.70
C THR A 229 -3.87 13.30 5.55
N THR A 230 -4.58 14.20 6.23
CA THR A 230 -4.28 15.64 6.20
C THR A 230 -3.67 16.07 7.53
N THR A 231 -2.52 16.73 7.48
CA THR A 231 -1.83 17.27 8.66
C THR A 231 -1.60 18.77 8.48
N ALA A 232 -1.93 19.55 9.52
CA ALA A 232 -1.70 20.99 9.55
C ALA A 232 -0.26 21.30 10.00
N TYR A 233 0.38 22.21 9.28
CA TYR A 233 1.72 22.71 9.58
C TYR A 233 1.71 24.23 9.57
N ALA A 234 2.43 24.86 10.51
CA ALA A 234 2.63 26.30 10.47
C ALA A 234 3.34 26.69 9.16
N THR A 235 2.88 27.74 8.49
CA THR A 235 3.50 28.18 7.23
C THR A 235 4.99 28.50 7.44
N GLY A 236 5.84 28.00 6.54
CA GLY A 236 7.30 28.07 6.59
C GLY A 236 7.98 26.98 7.43
N SER A 237 7.22 26.19 8.20
CA SER A 237 7.77 25.05 8.96
C SER A 237 8.17 23.89 8.05
N THR A 238 9.07 23.04 8.55
CA THR A 238 9.46 21.81 7.86
C THR A 238 8.46 20.69 8.16
N TYR A 239 8.05 19.96 7.14
CA TYR A 239 7.27 18.73 7.29
C TYR A 239 8.10 17.51 6.86
N GLU A 240 7.75 16.35 7.38
CA GLU A 240 8.35 15.07 7.03
C GLU A 240 7.28 13.98 7.04
N ILE A 241 7.27 13.15 6.00
CA ILE A 241 6.40 11.98 5.86
C ILE A 241 7.31 10.76 5.81
N PRO A 242 7.49 10.05 6.94
CA PRO A 242 8.38 8.89 7.02
C PRO A 242 7.71 7.62 6.51
N ASP A 243 8.51 6.57 6.35
CA ASP A 243 8.08 5.18 6.12
C ASP A 243 7.19 5.01 4.88
N ILE A 244 7.65 5.56 3.75
CA ILE A 244 6.91 5.58 2.48
C ILE A 244 7.40 4.58 1.45
N ALA A 245 8.60 4.00 1.61
CA ALA A 245 9.21 3.15 0.58
C ALA A 245 8.43 1.85 0.34
N THR A 246 7.80 1.31 1.40
CA THR A 246 7.04 0.05 1.33
C THR A 246 5.70 0.19 2.02
N LEU A 247 4.70 -0.51 1.48
CA LEU A 247 3.35 -0.58 2.02
C LEU A 247 2.91 -2.04 2.09
N GLU A 248 2.40 -2.49 3.24
CA GLU A 248 1.83 -3.84 3.38
C GLU A 248 0.31 -3.73 3.56
N VAL A 249 -0.44 -4.32 2.64
CA VAL A 249 -1.91 -4.33 2.66
C VAL A 249 -2.40 -5.73 2.40
N ASN A 250 -3.20 -6.26 3.33
CA ASN A 250 -3.75 -7.62 3.25
C ASN A 250 -2.66 -8.71 3.03
N GLY A 251 -1.47 -8.53 3.59
CA GLY A 251 -0.34 -9.46 3.47
C GLY A 251 0.41 -9.40 2.13
N VAL A 252 0.05 -8.48 1.22
CA VAL A 252 0.81 -8.20 0.01
C VAL A 252 1.71 -6.99 0.25
N SER A 253 2.99 -7.13 -0.07
CA SER A 253 3.98 -6.05 0.03
C SER A 253 4.08 -5.30 -1.30
N TYR A 254 3.98 -3.98 -1.22
CA TYR A 254 4.12 -3.08 -2.34
C TYR A 254 5.31 -2.15 -2.13
N GLN A 255 5.97 -1.76 -3.22
CA GLN A 255 7.05 -0.78 -3.25
C GLN A 255 6.60 0.50 -3.94
N LEU A 256 7.08 1.63 -3.42
CA LEU A 256 6.83 2.94 -4.00
C LEU A 256 7.36 2.98 -5.44
N SER A 257 6.48 3.28 -6.40
CA SER A 257 6.79 3.35 -7.83
C SER A 257 6.89 4.78 -8.33
N ASN A 258 6.07 5.68 -7.79
CA ASN A 258 6.00 7.06 -8.22
C ASN A 258 5.45 7.96 -7.09
N VAL A 259 5.78 9.24 -7.15
CA VAL A 259 5.26 10.27 -6.23
C VAL A 259 4.79 11.45 -7.06
N LEU A 260 3.55 11.89 -6.81
CA LEU A 260 3.04 13.13 -7.39
C LEU A 260 2.88 14.16 -6.29
N VAL A 261 3.36 15.37 -6.55
CA VAL A 261 3.13 16.54 -5.71
C VAL A 261 2.27 17.51 -6.51
N ASP A 262 1.10 17.83 -5.98
CA ASP A 262 0.06 18.65 -6.62
C ASP A 262 -0.31 18.16 -8.03
N GLY A 263 -0.34 16.84 -8.21
CA GLY A 263 -0.65 16.19 -9.48
C GLY A 263 0.50 16.18 -10.50
N VAL A 264 1.69 16.68 -10.13
CA VAL A 264 2.89 16.66 -10.97
C VAL A 264 3.85 15.58 -10.45
N ALA A 265 4.28 14.67 -11.32
CA ALA A 265 5.28 13.67 -10.96
C ALA A 265 6.61 14.33 -10.58
N VAL A 266 7.20 13.88 -9.48
CA VAL A 266 8.55 14.33 -9.08
C VAL A 266 9.59 13.91 -10.11
N THR A 267 10.70 14.62 -10.18
CA THR A 267 11.79 14.24 -11.08
C THR A 267 12.46 12.94 -10.64
N GLU A 268 13.15 12.26 -11.54
CA GLU A 268 13.83 10.99 -11.24
C GLU A 268 14.88 11.15 -10.12
N ASP A 269 15.63 12.26 -10.11
CA ASP A 269 16.60 12.57 -9.06
C ASP A 269 15.92 12.77 -7.69
N GLU A 270 14.79 13.47 -7.66
CA GLU A 270 13.99 13.66 -6.44
C GLU A 270 13.39 12.34 -5.95
N PHE A 271 12.84 11.54 -6.87
CA PHE A 271 12.30 10.22 -6.54
C PHE A 271 13.36 9.31 -5.92
N ASN A 272 14.55 9.25 -6.53
CA ASN A 272 15.65 8.44 -6.02
C ASN A 272 16.10 8.91 -4.63
N ALA A 273 16.10 10.22 -4.37
CA ALA A 273 16.39 10.75 -3.04
C ALA A 273 15.31 10.39 -2.02
N ILE A 274 14.03 10.45 -2.40
CA ILE A 274 12.89 10.07 -1.57
C ILE A 274 12.98 8.59 -1.17
N VAL A 275 13.23 7.70 -2.14
CA VAL A 275 13.37 6.26 -1.89
C VAL A 275 14.57 5.96 -1.00
N ALA A 276 15.72 6.60 -1.26
CA ALA A 276 16.93 6.39 -0.46
C ALA A 276 16.78 6.84 1.00
N ASN A 277 16.05 7.93 1.23
CA ASN A 277 15.79 8.46 2.57
C ASN A 277 14.57 7.82 3.25
N ASN A 278 13.74 7.06 2.51
CA ASN A 278 12.47 6.52 2.98
C ASN A 278 11.54 7.59 3.57
N ALA A 279 11.60 8.82 3.04
CA ALA A 279 10.80 9.93 3.52
C ALA A 279 10.65 11.04 2.46
N ILE A 280 9.54 11.78 2.52
CA ILE A 280 9.37 13.06 1.83
C ILE A 280 9.45 14.16 2.86
N SER A 281 10.37 15.10 2.66
CA SER A 281 10.52 16.28 3.52
C SER A 281 10.53 17.56 2.69
N GLY A 282 9.94 18.62 3.23
CA GLY A 282 9.89 19.92 2.56
C GLY A 282 9.57 21.06 3.51
N ARG A 283 9.34 22.25 2.95
CA ARG A 283 8.80 23.39 3.70
C ARG A 283 7.34 23.60 3.33
N ALA A 284 6.49 23.71 4.34
CA ALA A 284 5.07 23.95 4.18
C ALA A 284 4.84 25.43 3.80
N ALA A 285 4.83 25.74 2.51
CA ALA A 285 4.61 27.11 2.00
C ALA A 285 3.15 27.39 1.63
N GLY A 286 2.33 26.34 1.57
CA GLY A 286 0.91 26.38 1.26
C GLY A 286 0.32 24.97 1.34
N ASN A 287 -0.97 24.85 1.00
CA ASN A 287 -1.61 23.54 0.92
C ASN A 287 -0.97 22.71 -0.20
N MET A 288 -0.72 21.44 0.07
CA MET A 288 -0.07 20.53 -0.85
C MET A 288 -0.75 19.17 -0.82
N SER A 289 -0.89 18.56 -2.01
CA SER A 289 -1.36 17.19 -2.19
C SER A 289 -0.21 16.28 -2.61
N ILE A 290 0.05 15.24 -1.84
CA ILE A 290 1.09 14.24 -2.12
C ILE A 290 0.40 12.91 -2.37
N GLU A 291 0.55 12.37 -3.56
CA GLU A 291 0.04 11.05 -3.95
C GLU A 291 1.19 10.06 -4.08
N LEU A 292 1.15 8.99 -3.29
CA LEU A 292 2.15 7.93 -3.25
C LEU A 292 1.61 6.73 -4.03
N HIS A 293 2.25 6.41 -5.15
CA HIS A 293 1.93 5.25 -5.97
C HIS A 293 2.78 4.06 -5.59
N TYR A 294 2.13 2.90 -5.50
CA TYR A 294 2.74 1.65 -5.10
C TYR A 294 2.49 0.55 -6.13
N THR A 295 3.49 -0.29 -6.37
CA THR A 295 3.40 -1.47 -7.26
C THR A 295 3.78 -2.74 -6.48
N VAL A 296 3.23 -3.88 -6.89
CA VAL A 296 3.46 -5.16 -6.21
C VAL A 296 4.94 -5.54 -6.31
N VAL A 297 5.53 -5.95 -5.19
CA VAL A 297 6.86 -6.56 -5.19
C VAL A 297 6.72 -7.99 -5.69
N VAL A 298 7.10 -8.24 -6.94
CA VAL A 298 7.25 -9.61 -7.42
C VAL A 298 8.55 -10.14 -6.86
N THR A 299 8.50 -10.82 -5.72
CA THR A 299 9.60 -11.69 -5.29
C THR A 299 9.69 -12.83 -6.27
N ASP A 300 10.69 -12.80 -7.15
CA ASP A 300 11.09 -13.95 -7.97
C ASP A 300 11.53 -15.10 -7.04
N GLU A 301 10.59 -15.85 -6.47
CA GLU A 301 10.88 -17.14 -5.86
C GLU A 301 11.15 -18.15 -6.99
N ALA A 302 12.44 -18.36 -7.22
CA ALA A 302 13.08 -19.57 -7.71
C ALA A 302 12.31 -20.41 -8.75
N ALA A 303 12.67 -20.19 -10.01
CA ALA A 303 12.66 -21.25 -11.01
C ALA A 303 13.68 -22.35 -10.64
N GLU A 304 13.36 -23.23 -9.70
CA GLU A 304 13.86 -24.61 -9.67
C GLU A 304 12.78 -25.46 -10.38
N GLY A 305 12.93 -25.90 -11.63
CA GLY A 305 14.06 -26.62 -12.17
C GLY A 305 13.84 -28.12 -11.94
N GLY A 306 13.12 -28.81 -12.85
CA GLY A 306 12.91 -30.24 -12.69
C GLY A 306 12.00 -30.95 -13.69
N GLU A 307 12.12 -30.69 -15.00
CA GLU A 307 11.76 -31.70 -16.01
C GLU A 307 12.96 -31.94 -16.93
N ALA A 308 13.59 -33.11 -16.76
CA ALA A 308 14.36 -33.84 -17.77
C ALA A 308 14.42 -35.31 -17.37
#